data_AF-A0A353MFR3-F1
#
_entry.id   AF-A0A353MFR3-F1
#
_cell.length_a   1.000
_cell.length_b   1.000
_cell.length_c   1.000
_cell.angle_alpha   90.00
_cell.angle_beta   90.00
_cell.angle_gamma   90.00
#
_symmetry.space_group_name_H-M   'P 1'
#
loop_
_entity.id
_entity.type
_entity.pdbx_description
1 polymer ?
#
loop_
_entity_poly.entity_id
_entity_poly.type
_entity_poly.pdbx_seq_one_letter_code
_entity_poly.pdbx_strand_id
1 'polypeptide(L)'
;MKHSSRIGIVLFSVAVAATTMIAGCASAPLRTEASTSGIRSAEEAGAAKVPQAALYLQLAKEEQEMAKGLFAKGENKEAESMLLRAESDAELAVALSHADAEKSEALAALERLHQLRKDNQ
;
A
#
# COMPACT_ATOMS: atom_id res chain seq x y z
N MET A 1 67.90 -3.67 -28.30
CA MET A 1 66.57 -3.34 -28.88
C MET A 1 65.51 -4.24 -28.24
N LYS A 2 64.99 -3.91 -27.05
CA LYS A 2 63.97 -4.75 -26.36
C LYS A 2 63.21 -3.97 -25.29
N HIS A 3 62.65 -2.81 -25.63
CA HIS A 3 61.83 -2.03 -24.69
C HIS A 3 60.46 -1.58 -25.24
N SER A 4 60.23 -1.62 -26.55
CA SER A 4 58.98 -1.13 -27.15
C SER A 4 57.76 -2.08 -27.05
N SER A 5 57.94 -3.34 -26.65
CA SER A 5 56.84 -4.33 -26.69
C SER A 5 56.00 -4.43 -25.40
N ARG A 6 56.47 -3.88 -24.28
CA ARG A 6 55.75 -3.97 -22.98
C ARG A 6 54.84 -2.77 -22.72
N ILE A 7 55.09 -1.64 -23.36
CA ILE A 7 54.33 -0.39 -23.16
C ILE A 7 52.95 -0.47 -23.84
N GLY A 8 52.86 -1.12 -25.01
CA GLY A 8 51.58 -1.29 -25.71
C GLY A 8 50.59 -2.22 -25.01
N ILE A 9 51.07 -3.21 -24.26
CA ILE A 9 50.22 -4.16 -23.53
C ILE A 9 49.65 -3.52 -22.25
N VAL A 10 50.43 -2.65 -21.58
CA VAL A 10 50.01 -1.98 -20.34
C VAL A 10 49.01 -0.84 -20.62
N LEU A 11 49.09 -0.20 -21.79
CA LEU A 11 48.14 0.85 -22.17
C LEU A 11 46.77 0.30 -22.61
N PHE A 12 46.72 -0.94 -23.10
CA PHE A 12 45.45 -1.58 -23.51
C PHE A 12 44.67 -2.16 -22.31
N SER A 13 45.36 -2.57 -21.24
CA SER A 13 44.71 -3.11 -20.03
C SER A 13 44.14 -2.05 -19.09
N VAL A 14 44.60 -0.80 -19.17
CA VAL A 14 44.07 0.31 -18.37
C VAL A 14 42.80 0.92 -18.99
N ALA A 15 42.61 0.83 -20.32
CA ALA A 15 41.45 1.40 -21.00
C ALA A 15 40.15 0.58 -20.81
N VAL A 16 40.25 -0.72 -20.50
CA VAL A 16 39.09 -1.62 -20.34
C VAL A 16 38.56 -1.65 -18.89
N ALA A 17 39.36 -1.20 -17.92
CA ALA A 17 38.99 -1.24 -16.50
C ALA A 17 38.18 -0.01 -16.01
N ALA A 18 38.01 1.01 -16.85
CA ALA A 18 37.40 2.29 -16.45
C ALA A 18 35.89 2.42 -16.76
N THR A 19 35.26 1.41 -17.36
CA THR A 19 33.89 1.51 -17.90
C THR A 19 32.79 0.84 -17.08
N THR A 20 33.06 0.29 -15.89
CA THR A 20 32.07 -0.50 -15.13
C THR A 20 31.38 0.22 -13.97
N MET A 21 31.64 1.52 -13.75
CA MET A 21 30.95 2.29 -12.70
C MET A 21 29.73 3.05 -13.21
N ILE A 22 28.81 2.35 -13.87
CA ILE A 22 27.40 2.80 -13.94
C ILE A 22 26.59 1.74 -13.21
N ALA A 23 26.81 1.65 -11.89
CA ALA A 23 25.89 0.94 -11.01
C ALA A 23 24.59 1.73 -11.03
N GLY A 24 23.63 1.24 -11.82
CA GLY A 24 22.32 1.86 -11.97
C GLY A 24 21.68 2.11 -10.61
N CYS A 25 21.09 3.30 -10.45
CA CYS A 25 19.93 3.45 -9.58
C CYS A 25 18.83 2.55 -10.15
N ALA A 26 18.87 1.26 -9.81
CA ALA A 26 17.76 0.36 -10.03
C ALA A 26 16.58 0.95 -9.23
N SER A 27 15.55 1.40 -9.94
CA SER A 27 14.29 1.81 -9.35
C SER A 27 13.82 0.71 -8.39
N ALA A 28 13.72 1.04 -7.10
CA ALA A 28 13.21 0.10 -6.11
C ALA A 28 11.79 -0.34 -6.50
N PRO A 29 11.40 -1.59 -6.22
CA PRO A 29 10.05 -2.06 -6.52
C PRO A 29 9.02 -1.27 -5.71
N LEU A 30 7.84 -1.05 -6.31
CA LEU A 30 6.70 -0.44 -5.63
C LEU A 30 6.24 -1.34 -4.47
N ARG A 31 6.21 -0.80 -3.26
CA ARG A 31 5.85 -1.53 -2.04
C ARG A 31 4.37 -1.39 -1.73
N THR A 32 3.55 -2.38 -2.11
CA THR A 32 2.08 -2.34 -1.96
C THR A 32 1.57 -3.13 -0.75
N GLU A 33 2.44 -3.67 0.09
CA GLU A 33 2.06 -4.65 1.11
C GLU A 33 1.08 -4.06 2.14
N ALA A 34 1.35 -2.83 2.60
CA ALA A 34 0.55 -2.19 3.62
C ALA A 34 -0.87 -1.84 3.13
N SER A 35 -0.99 -1.17 1.97
CA SER A 35 -2.30 -0.89 1.37
C SER A 35 -3.07 -2.14 0.99
N THR A 36 -2.40 -3.17 0.45
CA THR A 36 -3.05 -4.46 0.12
C THR A 36 -3.57 -5.16 1.37
N SER A 37 -2.79 -5.13 2.46
CA SER A 37 -3.21 -5.69 3.75
C SER A 37 -4.39 -4.91 4.32
N GLY A 38 -4.33 -3.57 4.29
CA GLY A 38 -5.41 -2.70 4.75
C GLY A 38 -6.72 -2.98 4.01
N ILE A 39 -6.68 -3.04 2.68
CA ILE A 39 -7.86 -3.33 1.84
C ILE A 39 -8.46 -4.69 2.22
N ARG A 40 -7.64 -5.71 2.40
CA ARG A 40 -8.11 -7.03 2.83
C ARG A 40 -8.75 -6.97 4.22
N SER A 41 -8.12 -6.30 5.18
CA SER A 41 -8.68 -6.11 6.52
C SER A 41 -10.04 -5.42 6.47
N ALA A 42 -10.21 -4.40 5.62
CA ALA A 42 -11.50 -3.73 5.42
C ALA A 42 -12.56 -4.65 4.82
N GLU A 43 -12.19 -5.50 3.85
CA GLU A 43 -13.09 -6.52 3.29
C GLU A 43 -13.52 -7.54 4.34
N GLU A 44 -12.57 -8.05 5.13
CA GLU A 44 -12.80 -9.02 6.20
C GLU A 44 -13.65 -8.43 7.34
N ALA A 45 -13.46 -7.15 7.66
CA ALA A 45 -14.29 -6.40 8.61
C ALA A 45 -15.71 -6.13 8.09
N GLY A 46 -15.99 -6.41 6.82
CA GLY A 46 -17.31 -6.26 6.23
C GLY A 46 -17.63 -4.85 5.71
N ALA A 47 -16.62 -4.03 5.40
CA ALA A 47 -16.79 -2.66 4.94
C ALA A 47 -17.76 -2.50 3.75
N ALA A 48 -17.82 -3.49 2.86
CA ALA A 48 -18.75 -3.50 1.73
C ALA A 48 -20.25 -3.42 2.13
N LYS A 49 -20.60 -3.72 3.39
CA LYS A 49 -21.97 -3.71 3.91
C LYS A 49 -22.33 -2.41 4.64
N VAL A 50 -21.34 -1.59 4.96
CA VAL A 50 -21.51 -0.33 5.69
C VAL A 50 -21.32 0.83 4.71
N PRO A 51 -22.36 1.62 4.37
CA PRO A 51 -22.30 2.56 3.26
C PRO A 51 -21.10 3.53 3.29
N GLN A 52 -20.74 4.05 4.45
CA GLN A 52 -19.58 4.94 4.59
C GLN A 52 -18.26 4.17 4.47
N ALA A 53 -18.14 2.99 5.07
CA ALA A 53 -16.94 2.17 4.94
C ALA A 53 -16.72 1.66 3.51
N ALA A 54 -17.80 1.34 2.79
CA ALA A 54 -17.75 0.89 1.41
C ALA A 54 -17.16 1.95 0.48
N LEU A 55 -17.44 3.23 0.73
CA LEU A 55 -16.84 4.34 -0.01
C LEU A 55 -15.32 4.37 0.16
N TYR A 56 -14.84 4.31 1.40
CA TYR A 56 -13.39 4.33 1.69
C TYR A 56 -12.67 3.06 1.22
N LEU A 57 -13.34 1.90 1.29
CA LEU A 57 -12.83 0.67 0.68
C LEU A 57 -12.65 0.83 -0.84
N GLN A 58 -13.61 1.48 -1.51
CA GLN A 58 -13.54 1.71 -2.94
C GLN A 58 -12.42 2.71 -3.29
N LEU A 59 -12.31 3.81 -2.55
CA LEU A 59 -11.22 4.79 -2.70
C LEU A 59 -9.84 4.13 -2.54
N ALA A 60 -9.65 3.33 -1.48
CA ALA A 60 -8.40 2.62 -1.25
C ALA A 60 -8.00 1.72 -2.43
N LYS A 61 -8.96 1.00 -3.02
CA LYS A 61 -8.74 0.18 -4.22
C LYS A 61 -8.35 1.02 -5.43
N GLU A 62 -9.06 2.10 -5.68
CA GLU A 62 -8.78 3.01 -6.79
C GLU A 62 -7.41 3.67 -6.65
N GLU A 63 -7.04 4.07 -5.44
CA GLU A 63 -5.75 4.67 -5.11
C GLU A 63 -4.59 3.70 -5.30
N GLN A 64 -4.75 2.44 -4.88
CA GLN A 64 -3.74 1.42 -5.14
C GLN A 64 -3.55 1.17 -6.65
N GLU A 65 -4.63 1.17 -7.44
CA GLU A 65 -4.51 1.07 -8.91
C GLU A 65 -3.89 2.32 -9.54
N MET A 66 -4.25 3.52 -9.07
CA MET A 66 -3.62 4.77 -9.49
C MET A 66 -2.12 4.78 -9.18
N ALA A 67 -1.72 4.30 -8.00
CA ALA A 67 -0.33 4.18 -7.61
C ALA A 67 0.46 3.27 -8.54
N LYS A 68 -0.10 2.12 -8.92
CA LYS A 68 0.52 1.22 -9.92
C LYS A 68 0.70 1.93 -11.26
N GLY A 69 -0.30 2.73 -11.68
CA GLY A 69 -0.24 3.53 -12.89
C GLY A 69 0.85 4.63 -12.84
N LEU A 70 0.98 5.33 -11.71
CA LEU A 70 2.03 6.34 -11.48
C LEU A 70 3.43 5.70 -11.50
N PHE A 71 3.59 4.57 -10.83
CA PHE A 71 4.85 3.82 -10.82
C PHE A 71 5.25 3.35 -12.22
N ALA A 72 4.30 2.86 -13.02
CA ALA A 72 4.55 2.47 -14.41
C ALA A 72 5.02 3.64 -15.31
N LYS A 73 4.69 4.88 -14.94
CA LYS A 73 5.15 6.11 -15.61
C LYS A 73 6.50 6.63 -15.08
N GLY A 74 7.06 5.99 -14.05
CA GLY A 74 8.27 6.45 -13.36
C GLY A 74 8.02 7.55 -12.31
N GLU A 75 6.75 7.85 -12.01
CA GLU A 75 6.32 8.83 -11.00
C GLU A 75 6.33 8.18 -9.61
N ASN A 76 7.52 7.77 -9.16
CA ASN A 76 7.67 6.88 -7.99
C ASN A 76 7.21 7.54 -6.68
N LYS A 77 7.49 8.83 -6.49
CA LYS A 77 7.12 9.54 -5.25
C LYS A 77 5.62 9.73 -5.16
N GLU A 78 5.00 10.05 -6.28
CA GLU A 78 3.56 10.19 -6.41
C GLU A 78 2.87 8.83 -6.19
N ALA A 79 3.45 7.75 -6.72
CA ALA A 79 2.97 6.39 -6.48
C ALA A 79 3.05 6.01 -4.98
N GLU A 80 4.17 6.28 -4.32
CA GLU A 80 4.32 6.04 -2.87
C GLU A 80 3.31 6.86 -2.05
N SER A 81 3.15 8.15 -2.39
CA SER A 81 2.16 9.01 -1.74
C SER A 81 0.73 8.50 -1.92
N MET A 82 0.42 7.94 -3.10
CA MET A 82 -0.90 7.38 -3.38
C MET A 82 -1.13 6.06 -2.62
N LEU A 83 -0.10 5.24 -2.41
CA LEU A 83 -0.22 4.03 -1.57
C LEU A 83 -0.43 4.34 -0.09
N LEU A 84 0.20 5.40 0.42
CA LEU A 84 -0.05 5.92 1.76
C LEU A 84 -1.51 6.35 1.94
N ARG A 85 -2.10 6.98 0.91
CA ARG A 85 -3.52 7.34 0.92
C ARG A 85 -4.39 6.08 0.92
N ALA A 86 -4.07 5.10 0.07
CA ALA A 86 -4.80 3.85 -0.02
C ALA A 86 -4.80 3.07 1.30
N GLU A 87 -3.67 3.05 2.00
CA GLU A 87 -3.54 2.46 3.33
C GLU A 87 -4.45 3.18 4.35
N SER A 88 -4.38 4.50 4.41
CA SER A 88 -5.19 5.29 5.35
C SER A 88 -6.70 5.16 5.11
N ASP A 89 -7.14 5.16 3.85
CA ASP A 89 -8.56 5.00 3.51
C ASP A 89 -9.04 3.59 3.83
N ALA A 90 -8.19 2.57 3.65
CA ALA A 90 -8.52 1.21 4.05
C ALA A 90 -8.63 1.06 5.59
N GLU A 91 -7.71 1.68 6.35
CA GLU A 91 -7.81 1.72 7.82
C GLU A 91 -9.09 2.41 8.30
N LEU A 92 -9.47 3.52 7.64
CA LEU A 92 -10.72 4.20 7.93
C LEU A 92 -11.94 3.32 7.63
N ALA A 93 -11.92 2.57 6.54
CA ALA A 93 -12.97 1.60 6.21
C ALA A 93 -13.10 0.51 7.30
N VAL A 94 -11.98 0.00 7.84
CA VAL A 94 -11.99 -0.94 8.99
C VAL A 94 -12.66 -0.29 10.20
N ALA A 95 -12.22 0.90 10.59
CA ALA A 95 -12.74 1.60 11.76
C ALA A 95 -14.26 1.87 11.66
N LEU A 96 -14.72 2.32 10.48
CA LEU A 96 -16.15 2.53 10.22
C LEU A 96 -16.96 1.23 10.28
N SER A 97 -16.38 0.12 9.84
CA SER A 97 -17.03 -1.19 9.89
C SER A 97 -17.23 -1.66 11.34
N HIS A 98 -16.19 -1.52 12.17
CA HIS A 98 -16.28 -1.84 13.60
C HIS A 98 -17.28 -0.92 14.30
N ALA A 99 -17.26 0.39 14.02
CA ALA A 99 -18.19 1.34 14.62
C ALA A 99 -19.67 1.02 14.31
N ASP A 100 -19.96 0.55 13.09
CA ASP A 100 -21.31 0.11 12.72
C ASP A 100 -21.75 -1.16 13.46
N ALA A 101 -20.83 -2.13 13.61
CA ALA A 101 -21.07 -3.35 14.38
C ALA A 101 -21.34 -3.03 15.86
N GLU A 102 -20.48 -2.24 16.49
CA GLU A 102 -20.62 -1.80 17.89
C GLU A 102 -21.94 -1.05 18.11
N LYS A 103 -22.31 -0.16 17.18
CA LYS A 103 -23.59 0.56 17.24
C LYS A 103 -24.78 -0.41 17.15
N SER A 104 -24.73 -1.38 16.25
CA SER A 104 -25.78 -2.38 16.09
C SER A 104 -25.93 -3.25 17.35
N GLU A 105 -24.82 -3.66 17.96
CA GLU A 105 -24.81 -4.40 19.22
C GLU A 105 -25.39 -3.58 20.38
N ALA A 106 -25.01 -2.30 20.49
CA ALA A 106 -25.53 -1.41 21.52
C ALA A 106 -27.06 -1.23 21.40
N LEU A 107 -27.58 -1.06 20.18
CA LEU A 107 -29.02 -0.97 19.93
C LEU A 107 -29.74 -2.28 20.30
N ALA A 108 -29.17 -3.44 19.95
CA ALA A 108 -29.73 -4.74 20.33
C ALA A 108 -29.74 -4.94 21.85
N ALA A 109 -28.71 -4.48 22.57
CA ALA A 109 -28.65 -4.53 24.02
C ALA A 109 -29.72 -3.65 24.67
N LEU A 110 -29.93 -2.43 24.16
CA LEU A 110 -30.99 -1.54 24.62
C LEU A 110 -32.38 -2.16 24.43
N GLU A 111 -32.63 -2.80 23.29
CA GLU A 111 -33.91 -3.47 23.03
C GLU A 111 -34.15 -4.63 24.01
N ARG A 112 -33.12 -5.44 24.30
CA ARG A 112 -33.22 -6.50 25.32
C ARG A 112 -33.53 -5.94 26.70
N LEU A 113 -32.91 -4.81 27.09
CA LEU A 113 -33.21 -4.15 28.36
C LEU A 113 -34.66 -3.66 28.42
N HIS A 114 -35.19 -3.12 27.32
CA HIS A 114 -36.59 -2.70 27.25
C HIS A 114 -37.55 -3.88 27.38
N GLN A 115 -37.26 -5.00 26.72
CA GLN A 115 -38.08 -6.20 26.82
C GLN A 115 -38.08 -6.76 28.25
N LEU A 116 -36.91 -6.89 28.87
CA LEU A 116 -36.79 -7.36 30.26
C LEU A 116 -37.53 -6.46 31.25
N ARG A 117 -37.58 -5.14 31.02
CA ARG A 117 -38.35 -4.22 31.86
C ARG A 117 -39.86 -4.41 31.70
N LYS A 118 -40.35 -4.69 30.49
CA LYS A 118 -41.76 -4.98 30.24
C LYS A 118 -42.19 -6.31 30.85
N ASP A 119 -41.35 -7.33 30.76
CA ASP A 119 -41.66 -8.67 31.26
C ASP A 119 -41.67 -8.76 32.80
N ASN A 120 -41.02 -7.80 33.48
CA ASN A 120 -40.95 -7.71 34.95
C ASN A 120 -41.93 -6.68 35.57
N GLN A 121 -42.83 -6.11 34.78
CA GLN A 121 -43.94 -5.26 35.25
C GLN A 121 -45.24 -6.04 35.29
#